data_AF-A0A4R0I042-F1
#
_entry.id   AF-A0A4R0I042-F1
#
_cell.length_a   1.000
_cell.length_b   1.000
_cell.length_c   1.000
_cell.angle_alpha   90.00
_cell.angle_beta   90.00
_cell.angle_gamma   90.00
#
_symmetry.space_group_name_H-M   'P 1'
#
loop_
_entity.id
_entity.type
_entity.pdbx_description
1 polymer ?
#
loop_
_entity_poly.entity_id
_entity_poly.type
_entity_poly.pdbx_seq_one_letter_code
_entity_poly.pdbx_strand_id
1 'polypeptide(L)'
;MSTLDFFTTGDSWIDGAGLDGRDLVTGIAQIAASGDAVTTEIGTRVIGDSDHMEELNQVARLSAYQHQYHKANLDRDSGEFDTEPDERPVTDLCEANVIASTLLGTSGEPTGYHTVALDIDHPVRAIASSTPGNYHLYIDLPLVWEDYVKVIEVLAEVGLIQDGYAQASIARGHTDLRLPWIKKTTPVYNQAGELVAGVEDDPEGAA
;
A
#
# COMPACT_ATOMS: atom_id res chain seq x y z
N MET A 1 15.91 1.79 15.66
CA MET A 1 15.99 0.42 16.21
C MET A 1 14.57 0.04 16.60
N SER A 2 13.91 -0.78 15.79
CA SER A 2 12.58 -1.30 16.07
C SER A 2 12.72 -2.59 16.87
N THR A 3 12.15 -2.63 18.08
CA THR A 3 11.98 -3.84 18.90
C THR A 3 10.74 -4.61 18.45
N LEU A 4 10.85 -5.94 18.39
CA LEU A 4 9.74 -6.85 18.14
C LEU A 4 9.39 -7.50 19.48
N ASP A 5 8.19 -7.26 20.01
CA ASP A 5 7.76 -7.82 21.30
C ASP A 5 7.02 -9.14 21.09
N PHE A 6 7.37 -10.16 21.87
CA PHE A 6 6.70 -11.46 21.90
C PHE A 6 6.07 -11.70 23.27
N PHE A 7 4.86 -12.26 23.29
CA PHE A 7 4.18 -12.67 24.52
C PHE A 7 4.30 -14.17 24.74
N THR A 8 4.56 -14.57 25.97
CA THR A 8 4.25 -15.92 26.47
C THR A 8 3.18 -15.78 27.55
N THR A 9 2.26 -16.75 27.64
CA THR A 9 1.23 -16.76 28.68
C THR A 9 1.86 -17.15 30.02
N GLY A 10 2.31 -16.15 30.77
CA GLY A 10 2.81 -16.28 32.15
C GLY A 10 3.65 -15.06 32.55
N ASP A 11 3.22 -14.33 33.58
CA ASP A 11 3.68 -12.99 33.99
C ASP A 11 5.17 -12.85 34.35
N SER A 12 6.07 -12.93 33.37
CA SER A 12 7.46 -12.49 33.53
C SER A 12 7.99 -11.86 32.24
N TRP A 13 8.49 -10.62 32.37
CA TRP A 13 9.11 -9.86 31.29
C TRP A 13 10.58 -10.28 31.16
N ILE A 14 11.03 -10.59 29.95
CA ILE A 14 12.46 -10.72 29.64
C ILE A 14 12.86 -9.43 28.90
N ASP A 15 13.76 -8.66 29.52
CA ASP A 15 14.23 -7.38 28.97
C ASP A 15 15.16 -7.65 27.77
N GLY A 16 14.67 -7.40 26.55
CA GLY A 16 15.31 -7.74 25.28
C GLY A 16 16.39 -6.76 24.80
N ALA A 17 17.17 -6.17 25.71
CA ALA A 17 18.23 -5.24 25.33
C ALA A 17 19.50 -6.00 24.90
N GLY A 18 19.69 -6.21 23.59
CA GLY A 18 20.99 -6.53 23.00
C GLY A 18 21.18 -7.89 22.33
N LEU A 19 20.12 -8.64 22.05
CA LEU A 19 20.22 -9.94 21.37
C LEU A 19 20.23 -9.74 19.85
N ASP A 20 21.24 -10.30 19.17
CA ASP A 20 21.25 -10.37 17.70
C ASP A 20 20.42 -11.58 17.22
N GLY A 21 20.07 -11.63 15.92
CA GLY A 21 19.20 -12.67 15.36
C GLY A 21 19.72 -14.12 15.50
N ARG A 22 20.97 -14.34 15.97
CA ARG A 22 21.52 -15.67 16.25
C ARG A 22 21.23 -16.14 17.68
N ASP A 23 20.96 -15.21 18.61
CA ASP A 23 20.58 -15.54 19.98
C ASP A 23 19.15 -16.10 20.09
N LEU A 24 18.26 -15.71 19.17
CA LEU A 24 16.87 -16.19 19.09
C LEU A 24 16.76 -17.69 18.82
N VAL A 25 17.61 -18.23 17.94
CA VAL A 25 17.62 -19.68 17.63
C VAL A 25 18.20 -20.48 18.81
N THR A 26 19.14 -19.88 19.55
CA THR A 26 19.79 -20.51 20.71
C THR A 26 18.87 -20.53 21.94
N GLY A 27 18.07 -19.47 22.15
CA GLY A 27 17.08 -19.40 23.24
C GLY A 27 15.96 -20.45 23.11
N ILE A 28 15.46 -20.70 21.89
CA ILE A 28 14.44 -21.73 21.63
C ILE A 28 14.99 -23.13 21.91
N ALA A 29 16.26 -23.39 21.59
CA ALA A 29 16.91 -24.68 21.88
C ALA A 29 17.12 -24.91 23.39
N GLN A 30 17.33 -23.85 24.17
CA GLN A 30 17.55 -23.96 25.62
C GLN A 30 16.25 -24.26 26.39
N ILE A 31 15.11 -23.73 25.93
CA ILE A 31 13.77 -24.04 26.51
C ILE A 31 13.35 -25.47 26.19
N ALA A 32 13.70 -26.00 25.01
CA ALA A 32 13.43 -27.40 24.66
C ALA A 32 14.27 -28.40 25.48
N ALA A 33 15.41 -27.99 26.03
CA ALA A 33 16.32 -28.85 26.78
C ALA A 33 16.05 -28.88 28.30
N SER A 34 15.26 -27.94 28.85
CA SER A 34 15.00 -27.86 30.30
C SER A 34 13.97 -28.87 30.80
N GLY A 35 13.29 -29.60 29.91
CA GLY A 35 12.33 -30.64 30.29
C GLY A 35 11.02 -30.11 30.90
N ASP A 36 10.84 -28.79 30.94
CA ASP A 36 9.55 -28.19 31.28
C ASP A 36 8.61 -28.39 30.08
N ALA A 37 7.56 -29.18 30.29
CA ALA A 37 6.50 -29.42 29.33
C ALA A 37 5.62 -28.16 29.19
N VAL A 38 6.18 -27.07 28.66
CA VAL A 38 5.40 -25.98 28.08
C VAL A 38 5.20 -26.37 26.63
N THR A 39 4.02 -26.93 26.33
CA THR A 39 3.53 -27.11 24.97
C THR A 39 3.47 -25.74 24.30
N THR A 40 4.55 -25.35 23.63
CA THR A 40 4.58 -24.14 22.81
C THR A 40 3.89 -24.50 21.49
N GLU A 41 2.58 -24.35 21.45
CA GLU A 41 1.85 -24.33 20.18
C GLU A 41 2.26 -23.03 19.46
N ILE A 42 3.28 -23.12 18.60
CA ILE A 42 3.51 -22.07 17.59
C ILE A 42 2.44 -22.28 16.52
N GLY A 43 1.22 -21.87 16.83
CA GLY A 43 0.16 -21.74 15.86
C GLY A 43 0.48 -20.56 14.95
N THR A 44 0.97 -20.83 13.74
CA THR A 44 0.85 -19.85 12.66
C THR A 44 -0.63 -19.75 12.32
N ARG A 45 -1.33 -18.82 12.98
CA ARG A 45 -2.70 -18.48 12.61
C ARG A 45 -2.63 -17.71 11.29
N VAL A 46 -2.57 -18.44 10.18
CA VAL A 46 -2.95 -17.89 8.88
C VAL A 46 -4.47 -17.71 8.95
N ILE A 47 -4.92 -16.56 9.45
CA ILE A 47 -6.27 -16.09 9.19
C ILE A 47 -6.28 -15.61 7.73
N GLY A 48 -6.27 -16.56 6.82
CA GLY A 48 -6.81 -16.35 5.48
C GLY A 48 -8.15 -17.04 5.49
N ASP A 49 -9.15 -16.41 6.12
CA ASP A 49 -10.53 -16.85 5.99
C ASP A 49 -10.82 -16.87 4.49
N SER A 50 -11.24 -18.03 3.95
CA SER A 50 -11.47 -18.18 2.51
C SER A 50 -12.41 -17.09 1.97
N ASP A 51 -13.32 -16.67 2.84
CA ASP A 51 -14.32 -15.64 2.59
C ASP A 51 -13.66 -14.26 2.40
N HIS A 52 -12.60 -13.94 3.15
CA HIS A 52 -11.86 -12.69 3.00
C HIS A 52 -11.04 -12.65 1.70
N MET A 53 -10.48 -13.79 1.28
CA MET A 53 -9.79 -13.90 0.00
C MET A 53 -10.75 -13.88 -1.20
N GLU A 54 -11.98 -14.37 -1.04
CA GLU A 54 -13.02 -14.27 -2.07
C GLU A 54 -13.55 -12.83 -2.18
N GLU A 55 -13.73 -12.13 -1.06
CA GLU A 55 -14.10 -10.71 -1.01
C GLU A 55 -13.01 -9.83 -1.64
N LEU A 56 -11.73 -10.04 -1.31
CA LEU A 56 -10.62 -9.31 -1.94
C LEU A 56 -10.50 -9.57 -3.45
N ASN A 57 -10.75 -10.81 -3.91
CA ASN A 57 -10.81 -11.11 -5.33
C ASN A 57 -12.03 -10.50 -6.02
N GLN A 58 -13.15 -10.36 -5.31
CA GLN A 58 -14.33 -9.66 -5.81
C GLN A 58 -14.05 -8.17 -5.93
N VAL A 59 -13.40 -7.54 -4.95
CA VAL A 59 -12.96 -6.14 -4.97
C VAL A 59 -11.90 -5.89 -6.04
N ALA A 60 -10.95 -6.82 -6.25
CA ALA A 60 -9.97 -6.74 -7.32
C ALA A 60 -10.62 -6.83 -8.73
N ARG A 61 -11.79 -7.46 -8.86
CA ARG A 61 -12.61 -7.41 -10.08
C ARG A 61 -13.42 -6.11 -10.19
N LEU A 62 -13.71 -5.43 -9.07
CA LEU A 62 -14.39 -4.13 -9.07
C LEU A 62 -13.52 -3.00 -9.65
N SER A 63 -12.19 -3.08 -9.54
CA SER A 63 -11.28 -2.09 -10.15
C SER A 63 -11.21 -2.17 -11.69
N ALA A 64 -11.75 -3.24 -12.30
CA ALA A 64 -11.90 -3.36 -13.75
C ALA A 64 -13.21 -2.74 -14.27
N TYR A 65 -14.07 -2.20 -13.41
CA TYR A 65 -15.29 -1.53 -13.84
C TYR A 65 -14.95 -0.20 -14.52
N GLN A 66 -15.58 0.03 -15.68
CA GLN A 66 -15.63 1.35 -16.30
C GLN A 66 -16.10 2.36 -15.26
N HIS A 67 -15.32 3.40 -15.00
CA HIS A 67 -15.83 4.61 -14.36
C HIS A 67 -17.05 5.04 -15.17
N GLN A 68 -18.23 4.95 -14.57
CA GLN A 68 -19.44 5.32 -15.25
C GLN A 68 -19.53 6.84 -15.19
N TYR A 69 -19.28 7.49 -16.33
CA TYR A 69 -19.49 8.91 -16.51
C TYR A 69 -21.00 9.16 -16.46
N HIS A 70 -21.48 9.65 -15.32
CA HIS A 70 -22.88 9.99 -15.14
C HIS A 70 -23.02 11.48 -14.90
N LYS A 71 -24.04 12.09 -15.50
CA LYS A 71 -24.48 13.39 -15.04
C LYS A 71 -25.07 13.18 -13.64
N ALA A 72 -24.55 13.86 -12.63
CA ALA A 72 -25.10 13.74 -11.29
C ALA A 72 -26.52 14.31 -11.30
N ASN A 73 -27.50 13.53 -10.84
CA ASN A 73 -28.82 14.04 -10.42
C ASN A 73 -28.84 13.93 -8.90
N LEU A 74 -28.13 14.84 -8.24
CA LEU A 74 -28.05 14.85 -6.78
C LEU A 74 -28.94 15.98 -6.27
N ASP A 75 -30.20 15.67 -5.95
CA ASP A 75 -31.10 16.54 -5.17
C ASP A 75 -30.64 16.69 -3.69
N ARG A 76 -29.34 16.50 -3.41
CA ARG A 76 -28.77 16.56 -2.06
C ARG A 76 -27.97 17.83 -1.92
N ASP A 77 -28.54 18.72 -1.11
CA ASP A 77 -28.00 19.96 -0.54
C ASP A 77 -26.48 19.86 -0.31
N SER A 78 -25.71 20.54 -1.17
CA SER A 78 -24.25 20.52 -1.16
C SER A 78 -23.72 21.57 -0.19
N GLY A 79 -23.06 21.10 0.86
CA GLY A 79 -22.41 21.96 1.85
C GLY A 79 -21.50 23.01 1.21
N GLU A 80 -21.61 24.21 1.75
CA GLU A 80 -20.85 25.43 1.45
C GLU A 80 -19.34 25.15 1.49
N PHE A 81 -18.64 25.39 0.37
CA PHE A 81 -17.18 25.40 0.34
C PHE A 81 -16.70 26.75 0.85
N ASP A 82 -16.08 26.75 2.03
CA ASP A 82 -15.61 27.92 2.76
C ASP A 82 -14.39 28.54 2.05
N THR A 83 -14.66 29.36 1.02
CA THR A 83 -13.68 30.22 0.36
C THR A 83 -14.26 31.64 0.33
N GLU A 84 -13.45 32.64 0.69
CA GLU A 84 -13.84 34.04 0.51
C GLU A 84 -14.35 34.23 -0.93
N PRO A 85 -15.44 34.99 -1.15
CA PRO A 85 -16.23 34.91 -2.37
C PRO A 85 -15.51 35.57 -3.53
N ASP A 86 -14.55 34.88 -4.12
CA ASP A 86 -14.35 34.93 -5.55
C ASP A 86 -15.64 34.37 -6.17
N GLU A 87 -16.31 35.17 -6.99
CA GLU A 87 -17.59 34.89 -7.64
C GLU A 87 -17.49 33.71 -8.63
N ARG A 88 -17.15 32.51 -8.16
CA ARG A 88 -17.25 31.30 -8.95
C ARG A 88 -18.75 31.03 -9.14
N PRO A 89 -19.23 30.90 -10.38
CA PRO A 89 -20.64 30.59 -10.61
C PRO A 89 -20.94 29.21 -10.00
N VAL A 90 -21.73 29.20 -8.92
CA VAL A 90 -22.27 27.98 -8.33
C VAL A 90 -23.25 27.39 -9.35
N THR A 91 -22.89 26.27 -9.93
CA THR A 91 -23.79 25.51 -10.80
C THR A 91 -24.45 24.43 -9.96
N ASP A 92 -25.75 24.22 -10.16
CA ASP A 92 -26.46 23.10 -9.53
C ASP A 92 -25.76 21.78 -9.88
N LEU A 93 -25.52 20.92 -8.89
CA LEU A 93 -24.93 19.60 -9.09
C LEU A 93 -25.76 18.76 -10.07
N CYS A 94 -27.08 18.94 -10.11
CA CYS A 94 -27.99 18.32 -11.07
C CYS A 94 -27.74 18.77 -12.52
N GLU A 95 -27.03 19.88 -12.72
CA GLU A 95 -26.62 20.39 -14.03
C GLU A 95 -25.15 20.11 -14.34
N ALA A 96 -24.35 19.74 -13.34
CA ALA A 96 -22.92 19.50 -13.47
C ALA A 96 -22.58 18.12 -14.08
N ASN A 97 -21.57 18.10 -14.94
CA ASN A 97 -21.01 16.87 -15.49
C ASN A 97 -19.82 16.42 -14.62
N VAL A 98 -20.09 15.65 -13.58
CA VAL A 98 -19.09 15.22 -12.58
C VAL A 98 -18.86 13.71 -12.63
N ILE A 99 -17.74 13.26 -12.08
CA ILE A 99 -17.48 11.84 -11.83
C ILE A 99 -17.50 11.63 -10.31
N ALA A 100 -18.25 10.62 -9.87
CA ALA A 100 -18.29 10.24 -8.45
C ALA A 100 -17.24 9.17 -8.14
N SER A 101 -16.70 9.20 -6.92
CA SER A 101 -15.82 8.15 -6.41
C SER A 101 -16.56 6.83 -6.16
N THR A 102 -17.86 6.90 -5.88
CA THR A 102 -18.71 5.75 -5.54
C THR A 102 -18.78 4.74 -6.66
N LEU A 103 -18.46 3.48 -6.36
CA LEU A 103 -18.65 2.37 -7.28
C LEU A 103 -20.10 1.89 -7.27
N LEU A 104 -20.68 1.75 -8.46
CA LEU A 104 -22.01 1.21 -8.66
C LEU A 104 -21.95 -0.26 -9.08
N GLY A 105 -22.88 -1.07 -8.57
CA GLY A 105 -23.06 -2.45 -8.96
C GLY A 105 -23.65 -2.57 -10.36
N THR A 106 -23.81 -3.80 -10.86
CA THR A 106 -24.39 -4.06 -12.19
C THR A 106 -25.84 -3.57 -12.33
N SER A 107 -26.57 -3.43 -11.22
CA SER A 107 -27.93 -2.87 -11.18
C SER A 107 -27.97 -1.34 -11.07
N GLY A 108 -26.82 -0.67 -10.97
CA GLY A 108 -26.71 0.79 -10.78
C GLY A 108 -26.78 1.26 -9.32
N GLU A 109 -26.92 0.35 -8.36
CA GLU A 109 -26.97 0.69 -6.93
C GLU A 109 -25.57 0.91 -6.34
N PRO A 110 -25.38 1.82 -5.37
CA PRO A 110 -24.11 1.99 -4.68
C PRO A 110 -23.64 0.72 -4.00
N THR A 111 -22.37 0.35 -4.22
CA THR A 111 -21.75 -0.83 -3.61
C THR A 111 -21.23 -0.60 -2.20
N GLY A 112 -21.13 0.66 -1.78
CA GLY A 112 -20.42 1.06 -0.55
C GLY A 112 -18.90 1.22 -0.71
N TYR A 113 -18.34 0.83 -1.86
CA TYR A 113 -16.94 1.01 -2.19
C TYR A 113 -16.70 2.30 -2.98
N HIS A 114 -15.50 2.86 -2.85
CA HIS A 114 -15.06 4.06 -3.54
C HIS A 114 -13.74 3.82 -4.28
N THR A 115 -13.58 4.51 -5.41
CA THR A 115 -12.29 4.73 -6.07
C THR A 115 -11.74 6.09 -5.67
N VAL A 116 -10.42 6.24 -5.66
CA VAL A 116 -9.79 7.52 -5.37
C VAL A 116 -10.04 8.47 -6.54
N ALA A 117 -10.94 9.43 -6.34
CA ALA A 117 -11.21 10.53 -7.25
C ALA A 117 -10.92 11.84 -6.51
N LEU A 118 -9.78 12.46 -6.83
CA LEU A 118 -9.29 13.66 -6.16
C LEU A 118 -9.23 14.81 -7.16
N ASP A 119 -9.71 15.97 -6.73
CA ASP A 119 -9.40 17.25 -7.36
C ASP A 119 -8.07 17.74 -6.78
N ILE A 120 -7.04 17.88 -7.62
CA ILE A 120 -5.68 18.24 -7.19
C ILE A 120 -5.32 19.58 -7.82
N ASP A 121 -5.15 20.61 -6.99
CA ASP A 121 -4.83 21.99 -7.41
C ASP A 121 -3.40 22.17 -7.97
N HIS A 122 -2.61 21.10 -7.99
CA HIS A 122 -1.22 21.09 -8.42
C HIS A 122 -1.02 20.19 -9.65
N PRO A 123 -0.02 20.45 -10.50
CA PRO A 123 0.29 19.59 -11.62
C PRO A 123 0.58 18.15 -11.17
N VAL A 124 -0.06 17.18 -11.83
CA VAL A 124 0.10 15.76 -11.55
C VAL A 124 0.53 14.96 -12.77
N ARG A 125 1.35 13.93 -12.55
CA ARG A 125 1.75 12.97 -13.58
C ARG A 125 1.73 11.56 -13.01
N ALA A 126 0.98 10.66 -13.65
CA ALA A 126 1.07 9.24 -13.40
C ALA A 126 1.88 8.60 -14.53
N ILE A 127 3.03 8.02 -14.22
CA ILE A 127 3.93 7.39 -15.19
C ILE A 127 4.02 5.90 -14.86
N ALA A 128 3.82 5.03 -15.84
CA ALA A 128 4.01 3.60 -15.65
C ALA A 128 5.45 3.30 -15.19
N SER A 129 5.59 2.46 -14.17
CA SER A 129 6.90 1.99 -13.72
C SER A 129 7.42 0.90 -14.67
N SER A 130 8.67 0.48 -14.48
CA SER A 130 9.23 -0.69 -15.18
C SER A 130 8.53 -2.01 -14.82
N THR A 131 7.81 -2.05 -13.70
CA THR A 131 7.06 -3.21 -13.25
C THR A 131 5.61 -3.10 -13.76
N PRO A 132 5.13 -4.03 -14.60
CA PRO A 132 3.76 -3.98 -15.14
C PRO A 132 2.71 -3.80 -14.04
N GLY A 133 1.73 -2.93 -14.32
CA GLY A 133 0.63 -2.63 -13.39
C GLY A 133 0.96 -1.63 -12.26
N ASN A 134 2.21 -1.21 -12.11
CA ASN A 134 2.60 -0.22 -11.11
C ASN A 134 2.85 1.15 -11.76
N TYR A 135 2.52 2.22 -11.03
CA TYR A 135 2.66 3.60 -11.48
C TYR A 135 3.41 4.43 -10.45
N HIS A 136 4.14 5.43 -10.94
CA HIS A 136 4.74 6.50 -10.17
C HIS A 136 3.83 7.72 -10.29
N LEU A 137 3.29 8.19 -9.17
CA LEU A 137 2.53 9.43 -9.09
C LEU A 137 3.48 10.56 -8.66
N TYR A 138 3.59 11.58 -9.50
CA TYR A 138 4.28 12.82 -9.20
C TYR A 138 3.24 13.91 -9.01
N ILE A 139 3.32 14.62 -7.89
CA ILE A 139 2.53 15.82 -7.61
C ILE A 139 3.54 16.94 -7.43
N ASP A 140 3.49 17.97 -8.27
CA ASP A 140 4.46 19.06 -8.26
C ASP A 140 4.12 20.09 -7.16
N LEU A 141 4.03 19.61 -5.91
CA LEU A 141 3.80 20.38 -4.68
C LEU A 141 4.99 20.19 -3.73
N PRO A 142 5.83 21.21 -3.49
CA PRO A 142 6.91 21.11 -2.52
C PRO A 142 6.36 21.04 -1.09
N LEU A 143 6.79 20.04 -0.33
CA LEU A 143 6.41 19.84 1.06
C LEU A 143 7.67 19.78 1.94
N VAL A 144 7.56 20.28 3.17
CA VAL A 144 8.55 19.96 4.21
C VAL A 144 8.42 18.48 4.59
N TRP A 145 9.51 17.91 5.09
CA TRP A 145 9.58 16.46 5.34
C TRP A 145 8.48 15.97 6.27
N GLU A 146 8.17 16.72 7.33
CA GLU A 146 7.14 16.37 8.32
C GLU A 146 5.74 16.25 7.70
N ASP A 147 5.40 17.12 6.74
CA ASP A 147 4.12 17.05 6.04
C ASP A 147 4.12 15.95 4.98
N TYR A 148 5.25 15.72 4.32
CA TYR A 148 5.40 14.62 3.37
C TYR A 148 5.27 13.24 4.03
N VAL A 149 5.79 13.07 5.25
CA VAL A 149 5.62 11.85 6.05
C VAL A 149 4.14 11.56 6.31
N LYS A 150 3.34 12.57 6.67
CA LYS A 150 1.88 12.40 6.86
C LYS A 150 1.21 11.85 5.61
N VAL A 151 1.60 12.35 4.43
CA VAL A 151 1.08 11.84 3.15
C VAL A 151 1.44 10.36 2.98
N ILE A 152 2.73 10.00 3.16
CA ILE A 152 3.18 8.60 3.03
C ILE A 152 2.43 7.68 4.00
N GLU A 153 2.29 8.08 5.25
CA GLU A 153 1.61 7.28 6.29
C GLU A 153 0.16 7.02 5.93
N VAL A 154 -0.59 8.06 5.54
CA VAL A 154 -2.00 7.91 5.12
C VAL A 154 -2.11 7.02 3.89
N LEU A 155 -1.23 7.20 2.90
CA LEU A 155 -1.24 6.35 1.70
C LEU A 155 -0.94 4.88 2.01
N ALA A 156 -0.06 4.61 2.98
CA ALA A 156 0.25 3.26 3.42
C ALA A 156 -0.89 2.66 4.23
N GLU A 157 -1.49 3.44 5.13
CA GLU A 157 -2.63 3.06 5.97
C GLU A 157 -3.83 2.62 5.14
N VAL A 158 -4.17 3.36 4.08
CA VAL A 158 -5.27 3.01 3.17
C VAL A 158 -4.89 1.99 2.09
N GLY A 159 -3.64 1.52 2.09
CA GLY A 159 -3.14 0.51 1.15
C GLY A 159 -2.89 1.00 -0.28
N LEU A 160 -2.78 2.31 -0.50
CA LEU A 160 -2.41 2.85 -1.82
C LEU A 160 -0.93 2.62 -2.14
N ILE A 161 -0.08 2.55 -1.12
CA ILE A 161 1.32 2.12 -1.21
C ILE A 161 1.62 1.02 -0.19
N GLN A 162 2.71 0.29 -0.39
CA GLN A 162 3.12 -0.78 0.53
C GLN A 162 3.71 -0.20 1.83
N ASP A 163 3.29 -0.74 2.98
CA ASP A 163 3.80 -0.34 4.31
C ASP A 163 5.33 -0.44 4.40
N GLY A 164 5.93 -1.53 3.91
CA GLY A 164 7.39 -1.68 3.90
C GLY A 164 8.12 -0.61 3.07
N TYR A 165 7.50 -0.10 2.01
CA TYR A 165 8.05 1.01 1.23
C TYR A 165 7.96 2.34 1.99
N ALA A 166 6.83 2.60 2.66
CA ALA A 166 6.64 3.76 3.51
C ALA A 166 7.68 3.80 4.64
N GLN A 167 7.78 2.74 5.43
CA GLN A 167 8.73 2.64 6.55
C GLN A 167 10.18 2.80 6.09
N ALA A 168 10.57 2.13 5.01
CA ALA A 168 11.92 2.26 4.46
C ALA A 168 12.23 3.69 3.98
N SER A 169 11.23 4.41 3.43
CA SER A 169 11.39 5.79 2.98
C SER A 169 11.48 6.76 4.16
N ILE A 170 10.63 6.58 5.17
CA ILE A 170 10.64 7.37 6.40
C ILE A 170 11.98 7.24 7.12
N ALA A 171 12.47 6.01 7.31
CA ALA A 171 13.75 5.73 7.94
C ALA A 171 14.95 6.35 7.20
N ARG A 172 14.84 6.52 5.87
CA ARG A 172 15.88 7.13 5.03
C ARG A 172 15.79 8.66 4.93
N GLY A 173 14.65 9.26 5.29
CA GLY A 173 14.44 10.71 5.14
C GLY A 173 14.09 11.17 3.71
N HIS A 174 13.76 10.24 2.81
CA HIS A 174 13.31 10.53 1.43
C HIS A 174 12.64 9.30 0.79
N THR A 175 11.87 9.53 -0.27
CA THR A 175 11.35 8.48 -1.16
C THR A 175 12.20 8.38 -2.40
N ASP A 176 12.34 7.16 -2.94
CA ASP A 176 13.02 6.91 -4.21
C ASP A 176 12.10 6.12 -5.12
N LEU A 177 11.94 6.61 -6.34
CA LEU A 177 11.25 5.89 -7.40
C LEU A 177 12.27 5.46 -8.44
N ARG A 178 12.05 4.27 -9.02
CA ARG A 178 12.91 3.80 -10.11
C ARG A 178 12.66 4.65 -11.35
N LEU A 179 13.69 4.85 -12.16
CA LEU A 179 13.50 5.48 -13.46
C LEU A 179 12.58 4.60 -14.33
N PRO A 180 11.54 5.15 -14.98
CA PRO A 180 10.56 4.39 -15.75
C PRO A 180 11.16 3.44 -16.80
N TRP A 181 12.30 3.81 -17.37
CA TRP A 181 13.00 3.07 -18.42
C TRP A 181 14.08 2.10 -17.92
N ILE A 182 14.31 2.01 -16.60
CA ILE A 182 15.31 1.11 -16.03
C ILE A 182 14.63 -0.12 -15.45
N LYS A 183 14.81 -1.26 -16.12
CA LYS A 183 14.30 -2.55 -15.65
C LYS A 183 15.05 -3.01 -14.39
N LYS A 184 14.37 -3.78 -13.55
CA LYS A 184 15.02 -4.48 -12.43
C LYS A 184 15.87 -5.61 -12.99
N THR A 185 17.17 -5.56 -12.80
CA THR A 185 18.02 -6.73 -13.04
C THR A 185 17.68 -7.79 -12.00
N THR A 186 17.28 -8.97 -12.44
CA THR A 186 17.09 -10.10 -11.53
C THR A 186 18.47 -10.61 -11.14
N PRO A 187 18.80 -10.70 -9.84
CA PRO A 187 20.04 -11.33 -9.43
C PRO A 187 20.04 -12.79 -9.88
N VAL A 188 21.05 -13.19 -10.64
CA VAL A 188 21.23 -14.57 -11.07
C VAL A 188 22.18 -15.24 -10.08
N TYR A 189 21.78 -16.38 -9.53
CA TYR A 189 22.61 -17.16 -8.63
C TYR A 189 23.09 -18.41 -9.34
N ASN A 190 24.36 -18.79 -9.17
CA ASN A 190 24.86 -20.06 -9.67
C ASN A 190 24.31 -21.23 -8.82
N GLN A 191 24.62 -22.46 -9.23
CA GLN A 191 24.22 -23.67 -8.49
C GLN A 191 24.80 -23.73 -7.06
N ALA A 192 25.87 -22.96 -6.78
CA ALA A 192 26.46 -22.84 -5.45
C ALA A 192 25.80 -21.72 -4.60
N GLY A 193 24.81 -20.99 -5.13
CA GLY A 193 24.14 -19.88 -4.46
C GLY A 193 24.92 -18.55 -4.49
N GLU A 194 26.00 -18.46 -5.27
CA GLU A 194 26.77 -17.22 -5.42
C GLU A 194 26.14 -16.33 -6.49
N LEU A 195 26.13 -15.02 -6.25
CA LEU A 195 25.64 -14.03 -7.19
C LEU A 195 26.56 -13.99 -8.42
N VAL A 196 26.05 -14.46 -9.56
CA VAL A 196 26.66 -14.26 -10.88
C VAL A 196 26.01 -13.01 -11.45
N ALA A 197 26.80 -12.09 -12.00
CA ALA A 197 26.31 -10.79 -12.48
C ALA A 197 24.95 -10.90 -13.19
N GLY A 198 23.99 -10.08 -12.76
CA GLY A 198 22.60 -10.16 -13.23
C GLY A 198 22.54 -10.06 -14.75
N VAL A 199 21.92 -11.05 -15.38
CA VAL A 199 21.67 -11.03 -16.82
C VAL A 199 20.71 -9.88 -17.09
N GLU A 200 21.10 -8.94 -17.95
CA GLU A 200 20.17 -7.94 -18.47
C GLU A 200 19.09 -8.68 -19.28
N ASP A 201 17.81 -8.49 -18.94
CA ASP A 201 16.69 -9.03 -19.72
C ASP A 201 16.70 -8.41 -21.12
N ASP A 202 17.41 -9.07 -22.03
CA ASP A 202 17.52 -8.71 -23.44
C ASP A 202 16.14 -8.78 -24.11
N PRO A 203 15.58 -7.65 -24.58
CA PRO A 203 14.24 -7.61 -25.14
C PRO A 203 14.14 -8.16 -26.58
N GLU A 204 15.23 -8.54 -27.26
CA GLU A 204 15.23 -8.83 -28.71
C GLU A 204 14.90 -10.28 -29.12
N GLY A 205 14.08 -11.01 -28.36
CA GLY A 205 13.76 -12.42 -28.63
C GLY A 205 12.41 -12.75 -29.29
N ALA A 206 11.54 -11.77 -29.57
CA ALA A 206 10.21 -12.02 -30.14
C ALA A 206 10.03 -11.28 -31.48
N ALA A 207 10.35 -11.98 -32.57
CA ALA A 207 9.98 -11.64 -33.94
C ALA A 207 8.73 -12.42 -34.37
#